data_AF-A0A165U7L8-F1
#
_entry.id   AF-A0A165U7L8-F1
#
_cell.length_a   1.000
_cell.length_b   1.000
_cell.length_c   1.000
_cell.angle_alpha   90.00
_cell.angle_beta   90.00
_cell.angle_gamma   90.00
#
_symmetry.space_group_name_H-M   'P 1'
#
loop_
_entity.id
_entity.type
_entity.pdbx_description
1 polymer ?
#
loop_
_entity_poly.entity_id
_entity_poly.type
_entity_poly.pdbx_seq_one_letter_code
_entity_poly.pdbx_strand_id
1 'polypeptide(L)'
;MNGKMFALVREKSLYLKAGSNNVADFLLTGQLPYIHQCFGEYFPTNFYSVPLNIVEDEVQLTRWIAKAIRQLAQAKESAKASSALDSRQKKTAIIRSAVSNTFLF
;
A
#
# COMPACT_ATOMS: atom_id res chain seq x y z
N MET A 1 18.33 6.19 -10.29
CA MET A 1 17.04 5.66 -9.77
C MET A 1 17.32 4.92 -8.46
N ASN A 2 16.59 5.23 -7.38
CA ASN A 2 16.95 4.89 -5.99
C ASN A 2 16.47 3.50 -5.51
N GLY A 3 16.67 2.42 -6.29
CA GLY A 3 16.39 1.03 -5.84
C GLY A 3 14.97 0.75 -5.30
N LYS A 4 13.97 1.58 -5.65
CA LYS A 4 12.60 1.45 -5.11
C LYS A 4 11.70 0.69 -6.08
N MET A 5 10.92 -0.24 -5.53
CA MET A 5 9.89 -0.98 -6.27
C MET A 5 8.66 -0.10 -6.53
N PHE A 6 8.28 0.06 -7.80
CA PHE A 6 7.10 0.80 -8.24
C PHE A 6 6.06 -0.08 -8.94
N ALA A 7 6.45 -1.28 -9.36
CA ALA A 7 5.61 -2.24 -10.06
C ALA A 7 5.98 -3.68 -9.64
N LEU A 8 5.03 -4.60 -9.77
CA LEU A 8 5.24 -6.04 -9.67
C LEU A 8 4.42 -6.76 -10.74
N VAL A 9 4.91 -7.91 -11.21
CA VAL A 9 4.20 -8.75 -12.18
C VAL A 9 3.99 -10.12 -11.53
N ARG A 10 2.74 -10.60 -11.52
CA ARG A 10 2.39 -11.91 -10.97
C ARG A 10 1.21 -12.48 -11.72
N GLU A 11 1.24 -13.79 -12.00
CA GLU A 11 0.11 -14.53 -12.61
C GLU A 11 -0.50 -13.81 -13.82
N LYS A 12 0.37 -13.30 -14.72
CA LYS A 12 0.02 -12.56 -15.95
C LYS A 12 -0.64 -11.19 -15.74
N SER A 13 -0.66 -10.69 -14.51
CA SER A 13 -1.18 -9.35 -14.19
C SER A 13 -0.05 -8.40 -13.81
N LEU A 14 -0.12 -7.18 -14.33
CA LEU A 14 0.73 -6.07 -13.92
C LEU A 14 0.07 -5.37 -12.73
N TYR A 15 0.85 -5.09 -11.69
CA TYR A 15 0.42 -4.33 -10.56
C TYR A 15 1.32 -3.11 -10.37
N LEU A 16 0.71 -1.96 -10.09
CA LEU A 16 1.42 -0.71 -9.85
C LEU A 16 1.23 -0.24 -8.42
N LYS A 17 2.25 0.45 -7.90
CA LYS A 17 2.19 1.01 -6.56
C LYS A 17 1.19 2.17 -6.52
N ALA A 18 0.20 2.05 -5.66
CA ALA A 18 -0.76 3.10 -5.37
C ALA A 18 -0.45 3.79 -4.03
N GLY A 19 -0.97 5.00 -3.89
CA GLY A 19 -1.03 5.73 -2.64
C GLY A 19 -2.07 6.84 -2.76
N SER A 20 -2.03 7.81 -1.84
CA SER A 20 -3.05 8.86 -1.72
C SER A 20 -3.41 9.57 -3.04
N ASN A 21 -2.44 9.73 -3.95
CA ASN A 21 -2.61 10.59 -5.13
C ASN A 21 -3.06 9.85 -6.39
N ASN A 22 -3.05 8.52 -6.40
CA ASN A 22 -3.43 7.71 -7.57
C ASN A 22 -4.36 6.55 -7.24
N VAL A 23 -4.61 6.23 -5.96
CA VAL A 23 -5.48 5.11 -5.55
C VAL A 23 -6.91 5.22 -6.11
N ALA A 24 -7.43 6.43 -6.25
CA ALA A 24 -8.77 6.66 -6.80
C ALA A 24 -8.91 6.12 -8.22
N ASP A 25 -7.88 6.25 -9.07
CA ASP A 25 -7.91 5.74 -10.44
C ASP A 25 -8.12 4.21 -10.46
N PHE A 26 -7.44 3.49 -9.56
CA PHE A 26 -7.57 2.03 -9.45
C PHE A 26 -8.95 1.61 -8.93
N LEU A 27 -9.44 2.28 -7.87
CA LEU A 27 -10.74 1.96 -7.28
C LEU A 27 -11.90 2.24 -8.23
N LEU A 28 -11.83 3.33 -9.01
CA LEU A 28 -12.84 3.65 -10.03
C LEU A 28 -12.90 2.60 -11.15
N THR A 29 -11.76 1.96 -11.45
CA THR A 29 -11.69 0.83 -12.40
C THR A 29 -12.02 -0.53 -11.77
N GLY A 30 -12.47 -0.55 -10.51
CA GLY A 30 -12.83 -1.77 -9.79
C GLY A 30 -11.65 -2.68 -9.47
N GLN A 31 -10.42 -2.17 -9.50
CA GLN A 31 -9.22 -2.97 -9.28
C GLN A 31 -8.95 -3.16 -7.79
N LEU A 32 -8.54 -4.38 -7.44
CA LEU A 32 -8.30 -4.77 -6.06
C LEU A 32 -6.80 -4.69 -5.72
N PRO A 33 -6.47 -4.42 -4.45
CA PRO A 33 -5.09 -4.51 -4.00
C PRO A 33 -4.61 -5.96 -4.04
N TYR A 34 -3.33 -6.15 -4.35
CA TYR A 34 -2.65 -7.42 -4.23
C TYR A 34 -2.58 -7.81 -2.75
N ILE A 35 -3.13 -8.98 -2.44
CA ILE A 35 -3.11 -9.55 -1.11
C ILE A 35 -1.92 -10.50 -1.03
N HIS A 36 -1.00 -10.19 -0.11
CA HIS A 36 0.14 -11.02 0.17
C HIS A 36 -0.17 -11.97 1.32
N GLN A 37 0.13 -13.26 1.16
CA GLN A 37 -0.04 -14.25 2.21
C GLN A 37 1.31 -14.51 2.89
N CYS A 38 1.40 -14.27 4.19
CA CYS A 38 2.58 -14.55 5.01
C CYS A 38 2.16 -15.25 6.30
N PHE A 39 2.84 -16.33 6.67
CA PHE A 39 2.62 -17.05 7.93
C PHE A 39 1.15 -17.45 8.17
N GLY A 40 0.39 -17.73 7.09
CA GLY A 40 -1.03 -18.07 7.17
C GLY A 40 -1.97 -16.86 7.25
N GLU A 41 -1.45 -15.64 7.37
CA GLU A 41 -2.20 -14.39 7.42
C GLU A 41 -2.19 -13.67 6.06
N TYR A 42 -3.22 -12.86 5.82
CA TYR A 42 -3.42 -12.11 4.58
C TYR A 42 -3.22 -10.61 4.82
N PHE A 43 -2.30 -10.00 4.08
CA PHE A 43 -1.97 -8.59 4.19
C PHE A 43 -2.25 -7.86 2.86
N PRO A 44 -3.13 -6.85 2.85
CA PRO A 44 -3.29 -6.01 1.67
C PRO A 44 -2.04 -5.17 1.46
N THR A 45 -1.55 -5.15 0.22
CA THR A 45 -0.42 -4.32 -0.18
C THR A 45 -0.90 -3.09 -0.94
N ASN A 46 -0.05 -2.07 -1.01
CA ASN A 46 -0.31 -0.87 -1.82
C ASN A 46 0.00 -1.09 -3.32
N PHE A 47 -0.22 -2.29 -3.83
CA PHE A 47 -0.06 -2.62 -5.24
C PHE A 47 -1.42 -3.02 -5.79
N TYR A 48 -1.88 -2.34 -6.82
CA TYR A 48 -3.19 -2.58 -7.42
C TYR A 48 -3.02 -3.10 -8.84
N SER A 49 -3.87 -4.03 -9.24
CA SER A 49 -3.85 -4.56 -10.59
C SER A 49 -4.18 -3.46 -11.61
N VAL A 50 -3.49 -3.51 -12.75
CA VAL A 50 -3.79 -2.66 -13.90
C VAL A 50 -4.69 -3.45 -14.85
N PRO A 51 -5.84 -2.88 -15.28
CA PRO A 51 -6.72 -3.53 -16.25
C PRO A 51 -5.98 -3.84 -17.56
N LEU A 52 -6.28 -4.99 -18.19
CA LEU A 52 -5.59 -5.43 -19.39
C LEU A 52 -5.68 -4.41 -20.54
N ASN A 53 -6.84 -3.79 -20.73
CA ASN A 53 -7.04 -2.75 -21.75
C ASN A 53 -6.14 -1.52 -21.56
N ILE A 54 -5.66 -1.27 -20.34
CA ILE A 54 -4.69 -0.20 -20.05
C ILE A 54 -3.27 -0.70 -20.29
N VAL A 55 -3.00 -1.97 -20.02
CA VAL A 55 -1.69 -2.59 -20.29
C VAL A 55 -1.40 -2.68 -21.80
N GLU A 56 -2.42 -2.92 -22.61
CA GLU A 56 -2.31 -3.03 -24.07
C GLU A 56 -2.25 -1.66 -24.78
N ASP A 57 -2.62 -0.57 -24.10
CA ASP A 57 -2.51 0.81 -24.60
C ASP A 57 -1.25 1.46 -24.03
N GLU A 58 -0.20 1.57 -24.85
CA GLU A 58 1.10 2.14 -24.47
C GLU A 58 0.98 3.56 -23.88
N VAL A 59 0.08 4.39 -24.41
CA VAL A 59 -0.10 5.77 -23.97
C VAL A 59 -0.74 5.81 -22.59
N GLN A 60 -1.76 4.98 -22.37
CA GLN A 60 -2.41 4.87 -21.06
C GLN A 60 -1.48 4.23 -20.04
N LEU A 61 -0.78 3.15 -20.40
CA LEU A 61 0.18 2.49 -19.54
C LEU A 61 1.27 3.45 -19.08
N THR A 62 1.83 4.24 -20.01
CA THR A 62 2.84 5.25 -19.69
C THR A 62 2.34 6.26 -18.67
N ARG A 63 1.09 6.73 -18.81
CA ARG A 63 0.48 7.67 -17.84
C ARG A 63 0.33 7.03 -16.46
N TRP A 64 -0.07 5.77 -16.40
CA TRP A 64 -0.24 5.03 -15.15
C TRP A 64 1.10 4.78 -14.44
N ILE A 65 2.13 4.38 -15.18
CA ILE A 65 3.49 4.21 -14.66
C ILE A 65 4.03 5.54 -14.15
N ALA A 66 3.85 6.63 -14.90
CA ALA A 66 4.29 7.96 -14.48
C ALA A 66 3.64 8.40 -13.15
N LYS A 67 2.34 8.14 -12.97
CA LYS A 67 1.62 8.39 -11.71
C LYS A 67 2.22 7.57 -10.55
N ALA A 68 2.51 6.28 -10.76
CA ALA A 68 3.12 5.42 -9.74
C ALA A 68 4.53 5.91 -9.34
N ILE A 69 5.35 6.31 -10.31
CA ILE A 69 6.68 6.87 -10.05
C ILE A 69 6.58 8.19 -9.27
N ARG A 70 5.66 9.07 -9.65
CA ARG A 70 5.41 10.33 -8.93
C ARG A 70 4.98 10.08 -7.48
N GLN A 71 4.13 9.08 -7.24
CA GLN A 71 3.76 8.68 -5.88
C GLN A 71 4.98 8.24 -5.06
N LEU A 72 5.90 7.47 -5.65
CA LEU A 72 7.14 7.07 -4.97
C LEU A 72 8.03 8.26 -4.59
N ALA A 73 8.06 9.30 -5.42
CA ALA A 73 8.80 10.53 -5.16
C ALA A 73 8.20 11.28 -3.97
N GLN A 74 6.88 11.48 -3.97
CA GLN A 74 6.20 12.22 -2.89
C GLN A 74 6.19 11.46 -1.56
N ALA A 75 6.10 10.12 -1.58
CA ALA A 75 6.20 9.32 -0.38
C ALA A 75 7.54 9.49 0.36
N LYS A 76 8.62 9.95 -0.31
CA LYS A 76 9.87 10.32 0.37
C LYS A 76 9.72 11.56 1.23
N GLU A 77 8.96 12.54 0.78
CA GLU A 77 8.75 13.81 1.47
C GLU A 77 7.86 13.59 2.70
N SER A 78 6.80 12.80 2.55
CA SER A 78 5.87 12.48 3.64
C SER A 78 6.51 11.61 4.72
N ALA A 79 7.35 10.63 4.36
CA ALA A 79 8.05 9.78 5.33
C ALA A 79 9.08 10.56 6.18
N LYS A 80 9.64 11.64 5.65
CA LYS A 80 10.52 12.56 6.41
C LYS A 80 9.71 13.45 7.38
N ALA A 81 8.44 13.73 7.06
CA ALA A 81 7.54 14.47 7.93
C ALA A 81 6.89 13.59 9.01
N SER A 82 6.54 12.33 8.70
CA SER A 82 5.90 11.41 9.66
C SER A 82 6.89 10.82 10.67
N SER A 83 8.17 10.65 10.32
CA SER A 83 9.20 10.24 11.29
C SER A 83 9.49 11.31 12.35
N ALA A 84 9.23 12.59 12.05
CA ALA A 84 9.30 13.67 13.04
C ALA A 84 8.12 13.64 14.03
N LEU A 85 6.92 13.23 13.57
CA LEU A 85 5.70 13.14 14.39
C LEU A 85 5.64 11.84 15.22
N ASP A 86 6.15 10.72 14.70
CA ASP A 86 6.17 9.42 15.40
C ASP A 86 7.09 9.39 16.63
N SER A 87 8.03 10.33 16.73
CA SER A 87 8.95 10.43 17.88
C SER A 87 8.27 10.90 19.19
N ARG A 88 7.04 11.42 19.15
CA ARG A 88 6.36 11.99 20.34
C ARG A 88 5.30 11.09 20.99
N GLN A 89 4.86 9.99 20.37
CA GLN A 89 3.73 9.19 20.89
C GLN A 89 4.11 7.92 21.66
N LYS A 90 5.40 7.56 21.76
CA LYS A 90 5.83 6.30 22.43
C LYS A 90 5.81 6.31 23.97
N LYS A 91 5.20 7.30 24.65
CA LYS A 91 5.26 7.40 26.13
C LYS A 91 3.96 7.19 26.92
N THR A 92 2.83 6.79 26.31
CA THR A 92 1.54 6.73 27.06
C THR A 92 0.62 5.57 26.68
N ALA A 93 1.13 4.34 26.60
CA ALA A 93 0.26 3.15 26.53
C ALA A 93 0.90 1.94 27.21
N ILE A 94 1.39 2.13 28.44
CA ILE A 94 1.59 1.03 29.37
C ILE A 94 0.87 1.50 30.63
N ILE A 95 -0.36 1.04 30.87
CA ILE A 95 -1.04 0.93 32.18
C ILE A 95 -2.48 0.45 31.94
N ARG A 96 -2.83 -0.69 32.56
CA ARG A 96 -4.16 -1.32 32.78
C ARG A 96 -4.76 -2.04 31.57
N SER A 97 -5.20 -3.30 31.66
CA SER A 97 -5.85 -3.96 32.79
C SER A 97 -5.58 -5.47 32.83
N ALA A 98 -5.05 -5.93 33.96
CA ALA A 98 -5.34 -7.27 34.47
C ALA A 98 -6.72 -7.24 35.14
N VAL A 99 -7.65 -8.08 34.71
CA VAL A 99 -8.69 -8.67 35.57
C VAL A 99 -9.02 -10.04 34.99
N SER A 100 -8.65 -11.07 35.74
CA SER A 100 -9.13 -12.45 35.61
C SER A 100 -10.65 -12.49 35.75
N ASN A 101 -11.33 -13.36 35.00
CA ASN A 101 -12.54 -13.96 35.56
C ASN A 101 -12.75 -15.39 35.05
N THR A 102 -12.56 -16.29 36.01
CA THR A 102 -12.99 -17.70 36.01
C THR A 102 -14.52 -17.74 36.04
N PHE A 103 -15.15 -18.53 35.17
CA PHE A 103 -16.49 -19.04 35.41
C PHE A 103 -16.60 -20.50 34.95
N LEU A 104 -16.56 -21.38 35.96
CA LEU A 104 -17.20 -22.69 35.99
C LEU A 104 -18.62 -22.46 36.53
N PHE A 105 -19.64 -22.96 35.85
CA PHE A 105 -20.83 -23.63 36.41
C PHE A 105 -21.49 -24.43 35.29
#